data_AF-A0AAU9C8J3-F1
#
_entry.id   AF-A0AAU9C8J3-F1
#
_cell.length_a   1.000
_cell.length_b   1.000
_cell.length_c   1.000
_cell.angle_alpha   90.00
_cell.angle_beta   90.00
_cell.angle_gamma   90.00
#
_symmetry.space_group_name_H-M   'P 1'
#
loop_
_entity.id
_entity.type
_entity.pdbx_description
1 polymer ?
#
loop_
_entity_poly.entity_id
_entity_poly.type
_entity_poly.pdbx_seq_one_letter_code
_entity_poly.pdbx_strand_id
1 'polypeptide(L)'
;MELKTLLEKLEQERDELKVKMHLAKMELQEEWEEAEKKWEQFRPKVEEILDETKEVAEETVEKLKIVGEELRNAYQRLRERLA
;
A
#
# COMPACT_ATOMS: atom_id res chain seq x y z
N MET A 1 15.22 7.13 -2.08
CA MET A 1 14.17 8.03 -1.57
C MET A 1 13.23 7.22 -0.72
N GLU A 2 12.79 7.77 0.41
CA GLU A 2 11.93 7.07 1.39
C GLU A 2 10.61 6.56 0.78
N LEU A 3 10.00 7.34 -0.13
CA LEU A 3 8.76 6.98 -0.83
C LEU A 3 8.92 5.73 -1.71
N LYS A 4 10.06 5.60 -2.39
CA LYS A 4 10.40 4.41 -3.20
C LYS A 4 10.47 3.16 -2.34
N THR A 5 11.18 3.25 -1.22
CA THR A 5 11.32 2.13 -0.28
C THR A 5 9.99 1.74 0.36
N LEU A 6 9.11 2.71 0.63
CA LEU A 6 7.76 2.45 1.10
C LEU A 6 6.93 1.71 0.04
N LEU A 7 6.98 2.15 -1.22
CA LEU A 7 6.30 1.48 -2.33
C LEU A 7 6.74 0.02 -2.48
N GLU A 8 8.05 -0.23 -2.57
CA GLU A 8 8.62 -1.57 -2.74
C GLU A 8 8.21 -2.53 -1.59
N LYS A 9 8.20 -2.03 -0.34
CA LYS A 9 7.76 -2.82 0.82
C LYS A 9 6.28 -3.16 0.75
N LEU A 10 5.44 -2.19 0.41
CA LEU A 10 4.01 -2.40 0.28
C LEU A 10 3.68 -3.38 -0.87
N GLU A 11 4.40 -3.31 -2.01
CA GLU A 11 4.27 -4.29 -3.09
C GLU A 11 4.57 -5.70 -2.61
N GLN A 12 5.68 -5.88 -1.88
CA GLN A 12 6.05 -7.18 -1.34
C GLN A 12 5.00 -7.71 -0.35
N GLU A 13 4.57 -6.89 0.62
CA GLU A 13 3.56 -7.28 1.60
C GLU A 13 2.23 -7.63 0.93
N ARG A 14 1.82 -6.84 -0.06
CA ARG A 14 0.62 -7.07 -0.86
C ARG A 14 0.70 -8.41 -1.61
N ASP A 15 1.82 -8.68 -2.29
CA ASP A 15 1.97 -9.92 -3.05
C ASP A 15 1.91 -11.15 -2.15
N GLU A 16 2.52 -11.10 -0.96
CA GLU A 16 2.42 -12.15 0.05
C GLU A 16 0.98 -12.36 0.54
N LEU A 17 0.26 -11.26 0.80
CA LEU A 17 -1.14 -11.31 1.26
C LEU A 17 -2.10 -11.81 0.20
N LYS A 18 -1.92 -11.37 -1.04
CA LYS A 18 -2.76 -11.74 -2.18
C LYS A 18 -2.81 -13.25 -2.38
N VAL A 19 -1.69 -13.93 -2.20
CA VAL A 19 -1.61 -15.40 -2.25
C VAL A 19 -2.44 -16.04 -1.13
N LYS A 20 -2.49 -15.46 0.06
CA LYS A 20 -3.26 -16.02 1.19
C LYS A 20 -4.74 -15.66 1.11
N MET A 21 -5.08 -14.51 0.51
CA MET A 21 -6.43 -13.95 0.52
C MET A 21 -7.45 -14.82 -0.21
N HIS A 22 -7.01 -15.62 -1.19
CA HIS A 22 -7.90 -16.54 -1.90
C HIS A 22 -8.43 -17.68 -1.01
N LEU A 23 -7.84 -17.93 0.16
CA LEU A 23 -8.31 -18.91 1.17
C LEU A 23 -8.94 -18.23 2.39
N ALA A 24 -8.95 -16.90 2.42
CA ALA A 24 -9.37 -16.15 3.59
C ALA A 24 -10.90 -16.17 3.75
N LYS A 25 -11.36 -15.87 4.97
CA LYS A 25 -12.79 -15.67 5.26
C LYS A 25 -13.28 -14.41 4.56
N MET A 26 -14.59 -14.35 4.25
CA MET A 26 -15.22 -13.22 3.55
C MET A 26 -14.93 -11.87 4.22
N GLU A 27 -14.94 -11.80 5.55
CA GLU A 27 -14.62 -10.57 6.31
C GLU A 27 -13.20 -10.05 6.02
N LEU A 28 -12.21 -10.94 5.90
CA LEU A 28 -10.84 -10.56 5.57
C LEU A 28 -10.71 -10.15 4.11
N GLN A 29 -11.51 -10.76 3.23
CA GLN A 29 -11.56 -10.39 1.82
C GLN A 29 -12.16 -8.99 1.64
N GLU A 30 -13.19 -8.63 2.40
CA GLU A 30 -13.76 -7.28 2.41
C GLU A 30 -12.74 -6.24 2.90
N GLU A 31 -12.06 -6.48 4.03
CA GLU A 31 -11.01 -5.56 4.53
C GLU A 31 -9.84 -5.46 3.53
N TRP A 32 -9.48 -6.56 2.87
CA TRP A 32 -8.49 -6.56 1.79
C TRP A 32 -8.91 -5.72 0.59
N GLU A 33 -10.16 -5.84 0.13
CA GLU A 33 -10.66 -5.03 -1.00
C GLU A 33 -10.64 -3.53 -0.67
N GLU A 34 -10.92 -3.14 0.56
CA GLU A 34 -10.78 -1.75 1.00
C GLU A 34 -9.34 -1.27 0.96
N ALA A 35 -8.39 -2.10 1.40
CA ALA A 35 -6.97 -1.80 1.30
C ALA A 35 -6.51 -1.71 -0.17
N GLU A 36 -6.95 -2.61 -1.04
CA GLU A 36 -6.61 -2.60 -2.46
C GLU A 36 -7.12 -1.34 -3.18
N LYS A 37 -8.30 -0.82 -2.82
CA LYS A 37 -8.78 0.46 -3.37
C LYS A 37 -7.86 1.63 -3.03
N LYS A 38 -7.31 1.65 -1.81
CA LYS A 38 -6.30 2.65 -1.42
C LYS A 38 -4.99 2.43 -2.18
N TRP A 39 -4.57 1.19 -2.35
CA TRP A 39 -3.37 0.81 -3.10
C TRP A 39 -3.43 1.30 -4.55
N GLU A 40 -4.55 1.09 -5.24
CA GLU A 40 -4.77 1.54 -6.62
C GLU A 40 -4.68 3.06 -6.79
N GLN A 41 -4.98 3.83 -5.75
CA GLN A 41 -4.84 5.29 -5.75
C GLN A 41 -3.44 5.75 -5.34
N PHE A 42 -2.77 5.00 -4.48
CA PHE A 42 -1.47 5.31 -3.91
C PHE A 42 -0.34 5.07 -4.92
N ARG A 43 -0.28 3.84 -5.47
CA ARG A 43 0.80 3.39 -6.37
C ARG A 43 1.07 4.35 -7.53
N PRO A 44 0.11 4.69 -8.40
CA PRO A 44 0.39 5.51 -9.58
C PRO A 44 0.89 6.90 -9.22
N LYS A 45 0.42 7.48 -8.09
CA LYS A 45 0.88 8.79 -7.62
C LYS A 45 2.32 8.73 -7.11
N VAL A 46 2.72 7.64 -6.48
CA VAL A 46 4.12 7.43 -6.08
C VAL A 46 4.99 7.22 -7.31
N GLU A 47 4.58 6.37 -8.25
CA GLU A 47 5.31 6.14 -9.50
C GLU A 47 5.51 7.45 -10.29
N GLU A 48 4.48 8.30 -10.38
CA GLU A 48 4.58 9.64 -10.99
C GLU A 48 5.67 10.49 -10.33
N ILE A 49 5.72 10.54 -8.99
CA ILE A 49 6.74 11.29 -8.24
C ILE A 49 8.14 10.70 -8.41
N LEU A 50 8.25 9.38 -8.53
CA LEU A 50 9.54 8.71 -8.71
C LEU A 50 10.09 8.90 -10.13
N ASP A 51 9.22 8.96 -11.13
CA ASP A 51 9.58 9.17 -12.53
C ASP A 51 9.77 10.67 -12.86
N GLU A 52 9.09 11.57 -12.14
CA GLU A 52 9.30 13.00 -12.30
C GLU A 52 10.65 13.45 -11.74
N THR A 53 11.53 13.89 -12.64
CA THR A 53 12.74 14.65 -12.28
C THR A 53 12.45 16.07 -11.73
N LYS A 54 11.17 16.44 -11.57
CA LYS A 54 10.74 17.77 -11.12
C LYS A 54 10.60 17.85 -9.60
N GLU A 55 10.72 19.06 -9.07
CA GLU A 55 10.39 19.34 -7.66
C GLU A 55 8.89 19.12 -7.42
N VAL A 56 8.59 18.08 -6.63
CA VAL A 56 7.25 17.82 -6.12
C VAL A 56 7.09 18.55 -4.79
N ALA A 57 5.93 19.14 -4.55
CA ALA A 57 5.64 19.81 -3.29
C ALA A 57 5.78 18.84 -2.11
N GLU A 58 6.53 19.24 -1.06
CA GLU A 58 6.76 18.43 0.14
C GLU A 58 5.44 17.96 0.78
N GLU A 59 4.41 18.82 0.80
CA GLU A 59 3.07 18.49 1.31
C GLU A 59 2.45 17.28 0.56
N THR A 60 2.68 17.18 -0.75
CA THR A 60 2.18 16.05 -1.56
C THR A 60 2.90 14.76 -1.18
N VAL A 61 4.22 14.84 -0.98
CA VAL A 61 5.03 13.70 -0.54
C VAL A 61 4.60 13.23 0.86
N GLU A 62 4.38 14.16 1.79
CA GLU A 62 3.89 13.83 3.14
C GLU A 62 2.52 13.16 3.13
N LYS A 63 1.57 13.68 2.34
CA LYS A 63 0.24 13.05 2.20
C LYS A 63 0.35 11.61 1.69
N LEU A 64 1.21 11.36 0.71
CA LEU A 64 1.41 9.99 0.21
C LEU A 64 2.06 9.10 1.25
N LYS A 65 3.04 9.59 2.01
CA LYS A 65 3.61 8.82 3.14
C LYS A 65 2.54 8.40 4.15
N ILE A 66 1.63 9.30 4.52
CA ILE A 66 0.53 8.98 5.44
C ILE A 66 -0.34 7.85 4.86
N VAL A 67 -0.75 7.96 3.60
CA VAL A 67 -1.55 6.93 2.93
C VAL A 67 -0.80 5.59 2.86
N GLY A 68 0.50 5.62 2.57
CA GLY A 68 1.32 4.43 2.53
C GLY A 68 1.48 3.75 3.90
N GLU A 69 1.61 4.52 4.98
CA GLU A 69 1.63 3.96 6.34
C GLU A 69 0.25 3.41 6.76
N GLU A 70 -0.85 4.03 6.34
CA GLU A 70 -2.20 3.45 6.55
C GLU A 70 -2.36 2.11 5.84
N LEU A 71 -1.89 2.02 4.58
CA LEU A 71 -1.88 0.80 3.79
C LEU A 71 -1.06 -0.30 4.46
N ARG A 72 0.15 0.05 4.91
CA ARG A 72 1.04 -0.85 5.63
C ARG A 72 0.37 -1.42 6.87
N ASN A 73 -0.25 -0.55 7.67
CA ASN A 73 -0.96 -0.98 8.88
C ASN A 73 -2.15 -1.90 8.55
N ALA A 74 -2.87 -1.64 7.45
CA ALA A 74 -3.95 -2.52 6.99
C ALA A 74 -3.43 -3.91 6.58
N TYR A 75 -2.37 -3.95 5.78
CA TYR A 75 -1.72 -5.19 5.37
C TYR A 75 -1.16 -5.98 6.56
N GLN A 76 -0.54 -5.32 7.53
CA GLN A 76 -0.07 -5.97 8.75
C GLN A 76 -1.20 -6.61 9.57
N ARG A 77 -2.32 -5.90 9.77
CA ARG A 77 -3.49 -6.46 10.46
C ARG A 77 -4.05 -7.68 9.72
N LEU A 78 -4.19 -7.59 8.40
CA LEU A 78 -4.65 -8.72 7.59
C LEU A 78 -3.70 -9.91 7.72
N ARG A 79 -2.39 -9.67 7.69
CA ARG A 79 -1.37 -10.71 7.87
C ARG A 79 -1.47 -11.40 9.22
N GLU A 80 -1.65 -10.65 10.29
CA GLU A 80 -1.80 -11.19 11.65
C GLU A 80 -3.05 -12.04 11.80
N ARG A 81 -4.16 -11.64 11.16
CA ARG A 81 -5.43 -12.38 11.19
C ARG A 81 -5.45 -13.62 10.28
N LEU A 82 -4.50 -13.71 9.35
CA LEU A 82 -4.31 -14.85 8.46
C LEU A 82 -3.33 -15.90 9.01
N ALA A 83 -2.55 -15.57 10.04
CA ALA A 83 -1.62 -16.47 10.72
C ALA A 83 -2.35 -17.38 11.72
#